data_AF-A0A371NAV7-F1
#
_entry.id   AF-A0A371NAV7-F1
#
_cell.length_a   1.000
_cell.length_b   1.000
_cell.length_c   1.000
_cell.angle_alpha   90.00
_cell.angle_beta   90.00
_cell.angle_gamma   90.00
#
_symmetry.space_group_name_H-M   'P 1'
#
loop_
_entity.id
_entity.type
_entity.pdbx_description
1 polymer ?
#
loop_
_entity_poly.entity_id
_entity_poly.type
_entity_poly.pdbx_seq_one_letter_code
_entity_poly.pdbx_strand_id
1 'polypeptide(L)'
;MQFNRIMLLGAVILFISVSVGDATAADIFLTSDCISGNRSADIESLNIIKTCIENESEHNVTVDPLAPKPGEGYRAVKCAREGGVAVYLAASCPGAMTDVARMAASTGKGVIFVNTGSLDLKKTTFLRRAWDDNFSSRYFAGIVSPYRFLTSAGVRIIQPNVDCAGGSWEDKCRFVASEILRMLNETPEMLQRKGRFYNSKLIAYHSIDPARMAYTADGIYRDILRGRKLKGSYSGYTPARFLLMVTDYMNGPIRPIKVRGPSNAGVKSTFHGYISRKEYRALAADVNRYMRKYLKAPNYIRFRGKIIGYRDLLRIYSKITRTHTSKKKMQLPSSVKV
;
A
#
# COMPACT_ATOMS: atom_id res chain seq x y z
N MET A 1 -57.52 69.44 14.75
CA MET A 1 -57.17 68.04 14.40
C MET A 1 -55.66 67.94 14.33
N GLN A 2 -55.01 67.57 15.43
CA GLN A 2 -54.63 66.20 15.83
C GLN A 2 -53.30 65.74 15.23
N PHE A 3 -52.28 65.76 16.10
CA PHE A 3 -51.20 64.79 16.31
C PHE A 3 -50.30 64.31 15.14
N ASN A 4 -49.06 64.82 15.17
CA ASN A 4 -47.80 64.07 15.38
C ASN A 4 -47.64 62.64 14.85
N ARG A 5 -46.48 62.43 14.17
CA ARG A 5 -45.43 61.41 14.41
C ARG A 5 -45.11 60.36 13.30
N ILE A 6 -43.78 60.25 13.10
CA ILE A 6 -42.96 59.01 12.98
C ILE A 6 -42.57 58.50 11.58
N MET A 7 -41.24 58.43 11.42
CA MET A 7 -40.47 57.69 10.41
C MET A 7 -40.86 56.21 10.32
N LEU A 8 -40.68 55.61 9.14
CA LEU A 8 -40.26 54.20 9.10
C LEU A 8 -39.34 53.94 7.90
N LEU A 9 -38.09 53.65 8.22
CA LEU A 9 -37.06 53.08 7.35
C LEU A 9 -37.38 51.59 7.19
N GLY A 10 -37.69 51.13 5.97
CA GLY A 10 -37.97 49.72 5.70
C GLY A 10 -36.68 48.91 5.51
N ALA A 11 -36.24 48.21 6.54
CA ALA A 11 -35.22 47.16 6.43
C ALA A 11 -35.89 45.83 6.03
N VAL A 12 -35.65 45.38 4.80
CA VAL A 12 -36.04 44.04 4.34
C VAL A 12 -34.95 43.06 4.78
N ILE A 13 -35.21 42.29 5.83
CA ILE A 13 -34.39 41.14 6.22
C ILE A 13 -34.86 39.95 5.37
N LEU A 14 -34.03 39.54 4.41
CA LEU A 14 -34.21 38.30 3.67
C LEU A 14 -33.74 37.13 4.56
N PHE A 15 -34.69 36.38 5.13
CA PHE A 15 -34.38 35.09 5.75
C PHE A 15 -34.08 34.08 4.63
N ILE A 16 -32.80 33.91 4.31
CA ILE A 16 -32.34 32.70 3.62
C ILE A 16 -32.41 31.59 4.65
N SER A 17 -33.50 30.82 4.65
CA SER A 17 -33.56 29.55 5.36
C SER A 17 -32.56 28.61 4.69
N VAL A 18 -31.35 28.55 5.22
CA VAL A 18 -30.45 27.41 4.99
C VAL A 18 -31.18 26.23 5.61
N SER A 19 -31.78 25.38 4.78
CA SER A 19 -32.22 24.05 5.19
C SER A 19 -30.96 23.27 5.55
N VAL A 20 -30.53 23.41 6.80
CA VAL A 20 -29.67 22.44 7.47
C VAL A 20 -30.54 21.20 7.56
N GLY A 21 -30.47 20.32 6.56
CA GLY A 21 -31.07 19.00 6.71
C GLY A 21 -30.46 18.40 7.97
N ASP A 22 -31.30 17.97 8.91
CA ASP A 22 -30.85 17.26 10.10
C ASP A 22 -29.86 16.18 9.65
N ALA A 23 -28.58 16.39 9.92
CA ALA A 23 -27.55 15.43 9.60
C ALA A 23 -27.77 14.25 10.54
N THR A 24 -28.54 13.27 10.08
CA THR A 24 -28.81 12.07 10.86
C THR A 24 -27.47 11.47 11.29
N ALA A 25 -27.28 11.28 12.59
CA ALA A 25 -26.05 10.70 13.13
C ALA A 25 -25.73 9.38 12.42
N ALA A 26 -24.61 9.35 11.69
CA ALA A 26 -24.12 8.15 11.03
C ALA A 26 -23.58 7.13 12.05
N ASP A 27 -23.86 5.85 11.83
CA ASP A 27 -23.19 4.75 12.55
C ASP A 27 -21.79 4.52 11.97
N ILE A 28 -20.79 4.43 12.85
CA ILE A 28 -19.37 4.27 12.48
C ILE A 28 -18.89 2.89 12.96
N PHE A 29 -18.28 2.12 12.06
CA PHE A 29 -17.68 0.83 12.38
C PHE A 29 -16.14 0.90 12.24
N LEU A 30 -15.42 0.67 13.33
CA LEU A 30 -13.95 0.75 13.40
C LEU A 30 -13.31 -0.65 13.41
N THR A 31 -12.27 -0.85 12.60
CA THR A 31 -11.42 -2.06 12.67
C THR A 31 -9.95 -1.75 12.33
N SER A 32 -9.04 -2.66 12.67
CA SER A 32 -7.60 -2.52 12.44
C SER A 32 -6.93 -3.81 11.95
N ASP A 33 -5.98 -3.68 11.02
CA ASP A 33 -5.09 -4.76 10.56
C ASP A 33 -3.75 -4.70 11.30
N CYS A 34 -3.76 -5.23 12.52
CA CYS A 34 -2.60 -5.54 13.37
C CYS A 34 -1.54 -4.42 13.38
N ILE A 35 -1.93 -3.22 13.82
CA ILE A 35 -1.13 -2.00 13.72
C ILE A 35 0.12 -2.09 14.60
N SER A 36 -0.04 -2.56 15.84
CA SER A 36 1.03 -2.62 16.85
C SER A 36 1.70 -3.99 16.96
N GLY A 37 1.15 -5.03 16.31
CA GLY A 37 1.50 -6.42 16.59
C GLY A 37 0.93 -6.97 17.91
N ASN A 38 0.15 -6.16 18.65
CA ASN A 38 -0.48 -6.52 19.90
C ASN A 38 -1.99 -6.23 19.83
N ARG A 39 -2.81 -7.26 20.01
CA ARG A 39 -4.27 -7.15 19.93
C ARG A 39 -4.86 -6.16 20.94
N SER A 40 -4.39 -6.18 22.19
CA SER A 40 -4.93 -5.31 23.24
C SER A 40 -4.62 -3.84 22.95
N ALA A 41 -3.40 -3.53 22.53
CA ALA A 41 -3.00 -2.16 22.16
C ALA A 41 -3.77 -1.65 20.92
N ASP A 42 -4.04 -2.52 19.95
CA ASP A 42 -4.87 -2.17 18.80
C ASP A 42 -6.31 -1.85 19.21
N ILE A 43 -6.93 -2.69 20.06
CA ILE A 43 -8.29 -2.45 20.57
C ILE A 43 -8.36 -1.19 21.42
N GLU A 44 -7.36 -0.95 22.27
CA GLU A 44 -7.24 0.29 23.05
C GLU A 44 -7.22 1.51 22.13
N SER A 45 -6.44 1.46 21.04
CA SER A 45 -6.39 2.55 20.05
C SER A 45 -7.75 2.81 19.40
N LEU A 46 -8.48 1.75 19.03
CA LEU A 46 -9.83 1.88 18.48
C LEU A 46 -10.81 2.47 19.49
N ASN A 47 -10.68 2.10 20.77
CA ASN A 47 -11.50 2.66 21.85
C ASN A 47 -11.20 4.13 22.11
N ILE A 48 -9.94 4.57 22.02
CA ILE A 48 -9.60 6.01 22.11
C ILE A 48 -10.30 6.79 21.01
N ILE A 49 -10.27 6.30 19.76
CA ILE A 49 -10.95 6.94 18.62
C ILE A 49 -12.46 6.97 18.85
N LYS A 50 -13.06 5.85 19.28
CA LYS A 50 -14.49 5.75 19.64
C LYS A 50 -14.88 6.79 20.68
N THR A 51 -14.16 6.84 21.80
CA THR A 51 -14.46 7.77 22.90
C THR A 51 -14.36 9.23 22.46
N CYS A 52 -13.36 9.59 21.64
CA CYS A 52 -13.26 10.96 21.12
C CYS A 52 -14.47 11.32 20.25
N ILE A 53 -14.87 10.43 19.33
CA ILE A 53 -16.02 10.67 18.45
C ILE A 53 -17.33 10.79 19.24
N GLU A 54 -17.59 9.88 20.18
CA GLU A 54 -18.83 9.85 20.95
C GLU A 54 -18.94 11.00 21.96
N ASN A 55 -17.82 11.57 22.40
CA ASN A 55 -17.81 12.75 23.26
C ASN A 55 -18.02 14.06 22.49
N GLU A 56 -17.66 14.09 21.21
CA GLU A 56 -17.67 15.30 20.37
C GLU A 56 -18.85 15.32 19.36
N SER A 57 -19.67 14.26 19.31
CA SER A 57 -20.77 14.15 18.36
C SER A 57 -21.85 13.16 18.81
N GLU A 58 -22.99 13.15 18.11
CA GLU A 58 -24.08 12.19 18.33
C GLU A 58 -23.85 10.85 17.58
N HIS A 59 -22.70 10.67 16.91
CA HIS A 59 -22.40 9.46 16.16
C HIS A 59 -22.17 8.27 17.09
N ASN A 60 -22.81 7.14 16.77
CA ASN A 60 -22.59 5.89 17.48
C ASN A 60 -21.44 5.10 16.84
N VAL A 61 -20.50 4.63 17.66
CA VAL A 61 -19.29 3.94 17.18
C VAL A 61 -19.23 2.50 17.67
N THR A 62 -19.10 1.56 16.75
CA THR A 62 -18.87 0.14 17.05
C THR A 62 -17.43 -0.23 16.74
N VAL A 63 -16.72 -0.76 17.74
CA VAL A 63 -15.38 -1.37 17.55
C VAL A 63 -15.56 -2.84 17.16
N ASP A 64 -14.87 -3.26 16.11
CA ASP A 64 -14.88 -4.63 15.63
C ASP A 64 -14.36 -5.61 16.71
N PRO A 65 -15.21 -6.50 17.24
CA PRO A 65 -14.80 -7.43 18.30
C PRO A 65 -13.77 -8.46 17.79
N LEU A 66 -13.62 -8.63 16.48
CA LEU A 66 -12.65 -9.53 15.90
C LEU A 66 -11.30 -8.85 15.64
N ALA A 67 -11.18 -7.53 15.73
CA ALA A 67 -9.94 -6.82 15.42
C ALA A 67 -8.79 -7.17 16.40
N PRO A 68 -7.54 -7.21 15.91
CA PRO A 68 -7.16 -7.42 14.52
C PRO A 68 -7.37 -8.89 14.11
N LYS A 69 -7.87 -9.14 12.89
CA LYS A 69 -8.06 -10.51 12.34
C LYS A 69 -8.25 -10.48 10.81
N PRO A 70 -7.50 -11.32 10.05
CA PRO A 70 -7.44 -11.26 8.59
C PRO A 70 -8.78 -11.06 7.88
N GLY A 71 -8.80 -10.16 6.90
CA GLY A 71 -9.99 -9.80 6.13
C GLY A 71 -10.75 -8.58 6.67
N GLU A 72 -10.07 -7.77 7.47
CA GLU A 72 -10.56 -6.58 8.19
C GLU A 72 -11.21 -5.56 7.25
N GLY A 73 -10.55 -5.20 6.15
CA GLY A 73 -11.08 -4.20 5.20
C GLY A 73 -12.42 -4.62 4.60
N TYR A 74 -12.59 -5.89 4.25
CA TYR A 74 -13.87 -6.43 3.79
C TYR A 74 -14.90 -6.45 4.91
N ARG A 75 -14.50 -6.91 6.10
CA ARG A 75 -15.37 -6.99 7.28
C ARG A 75 -15.88 -5.60 7.70
N ALA A 76 -15.03 -4.58 7.67
CA ALA A 76 -15.41 -3.19 7.98
C ALA A 76 -16.60 -2.75 7.14
N VAL A 77 -16.47 -2.87 5.81
CA VAL A 77 -17.52 -2.41 4.87
C VAL A 77 -18.76 -3.29 4.96
N LYS A 78 -18.60 -4.59 5.23
CA LYS A 78 -19.74 -5.51 5.40
C LYS A 78 -20.54 -5.19 6.66
N CYS A 79 -19.86 -4.94 7.78
CA CYS A 79 -20.47 -4.77 9.10
C CYS A 79 -20.99 -3.35 9.38
N ALA A 80 -20.44 -2.32 8.73
CA ALA A 80 -21.04 -0.99 8.77
C ALA A 80 -22.50 -1.03 8.28
N ARG A 81 -23.39 -0.25 8.90
CA ARG A 81 -24.80 -0.15 8.48
C ARG A 81 -24.90 0.59 7.14
N GLU A 82 -26.00 0.38 6.41
CA GLU A 82 -26.26 1.21 5.23
C GLU A 82 -26.47 2.66 5.65
N GLY A 83 -25.92 3.59 4.85
CA GLY A 83 -25.81 5.00 5.24
C GLY A 83 -24.77 5.30 6.33
N GLY A 84 -24.10 4.27 6.89
CA GLY A 84 -23.02 4.43 7.86
C GLY A 84 -21.62 4.52 7.24
N VAL A 85 -20.61 4.57 8.10
CA VAL A 85 -19.18 4.66 7.73
C VAL A 85 -18.39 3.46 8.23
N ALA A 86 -17.65 2.83 7.32
CA ALA A 86 -16.63 1.85 7.65
C ALA A 86 -15.25 2.53 7.73
N VAL A 87 -14.55 2.36 8.84
CA VAL A 87 -13.19 2.88 9.05
C VAL A 87 -12.23 1.72 9.23
N TYR A 88 -11.23 1.65 8.36
CA TYR A 88 -10.22 0.60 8.35
C TYR A 88 -8.82 1.17 8.56
N LEU A 89 -8.22 0.86 9.71
CA LEU A 89 -6.87 1.25 10.06
C LEU A 89 -5.87 0.17 9.64
N ALA A 90 -4.93 0.50 8.78
CA ALA A 90 -3.92 -0.46 8.33
C ALA A 90 -2.65 0.21 7.80
N ALA A 91 -1.57 -0.57 7.82
CA ALA A 91 -0.40 -0.22 7.02
C ALA A 91 -0.75 -0.26 5.52
N SER A 92 0.05 0.45 4.70
CA SER A 92 -0.13 0.49 3.26
C SER A 92 0.10 -0.87 2.57
N CYS A 93 -0.93 -1.71 2.54
CA CYS A 93 -0.95 -3.00 1.85
C CYS A 93 -1.78 -2.91 0.56
N PRO A 94 -1.18 -3.03 -0.64
CA PRO A 94 -1.93 -2.85 -1.87
C PRO A 94 -2.96 -3.97 -2.09
N GLY A 95 -2.72 -5.18 -1.59
CA GLY A 95 -3.71 -6.27 -1.66
C GLY A 95 -4.98 -5.90 -0.90
N ALA A 96 -4.85 -5.47 0.37
CA ALA A 96 -5.98 -5.01 1.18
C ALA A 96 -6.68 -3.79 0.55
N MET A 97 -5.91 -2.82 0.02
CA MET A 97 -6.46 -1.67 -0.69
C MET A 97 -7.31 -2.09 -1.90
N THR A 98 -6.96 -3.15 -2.62
CA THR A 98 -7.79 -3.63 -3.75
C THR A 98 -9.15 -4.14 -3.30
N ASP A 99 -9.26 -4.75 -2.12
CA ASP A 99 -10.53 -5.23 -1.60
C ASP A 99 -11.36 -4.08 -1.03
N VAL A 100 -10.74 -3.17 -0.28
CA VAL A 100 -11.40 -1.96 0.25
C VAL A 100 -11.95 -1.11 -0.88
N ALA A 101 -11.16 -0.83 -1.92
CA ALA A 101 -11.61 -0.05 -3.07
C ALA A 101 -12.74 -0.75 -3.84
N ARG A 102 -12.68 -2.09 -3.99
CA ARG A 102 -13.75 -2.84 -4.67
C ARG A 102 -15.06 -2.73 -3.90
N MET A 103 -15.00 -2.89 -2.58
CA MET A 103 -16.17 -2.79 -1.72
C MET A 103 -16.74 -1.36 -1.73
N ALA A 104 -15.91 -0.34 -1.51
CA ALA A 104 -16.32 1.07 -1.48
C ALA A 104 -17.03 1.54 -2.77
N ALA A 105 -16.59 1.06 -3.94
CA ALA A 105 -17.21 1.37 -5.22
C ALA A 105 -18.58 0.68 -5.44
N SER A 106 -18.90 -0.35 -4.64
CA SER A 106 -20.09 -1.18 -4.80
C SER A 106 -21.20 -0.90 -3.78
N THR A 107 -20.89 -0.25 -2.66
CA THR A 107 -21.83 0.01 -1.55
C THR A 107 -22.32 1.47 -1.52
N GLY A 108 -23.41 1.71 -0.78
CA GLY A 108 -23.86 3.06 -0.40
C GLY A 108 -23.11 3.66 0.79
N LYS A 109 -22.25 2.88 1.45
CA LYS A 109 -21.61 3.24 2.72
C LYS A 109 -20.42 4.18 2.52
N GLY A 110 -20.13 5.00 3.53
CA GLY A 110 -18.85 5.70 3.62
C GLY A 110 -17.72 4.73 3.92
N VAL A 111 -16.55 4.96 3.31
CA VAL A 111 -15.36 4.14 3.57
C VAL A 111 -14.16 5.06 3.79
N ILE A 112 -13.54 4.92 4.95
CA ILE A 112 -12.33 5.64 5.35
C ILE A 112 -11.20 4.62 5.50
N PHE A 113 -10.12 4.83 4.75
CA PHE A 113 -8.86 4.11 4.93
C PHE A 113 -7.89 4.97 5.74
N VAL A 114 -7.54 4.51 6.93
CA VAL A 114 -6.57 5.18 7.80
C VAL A 114 -5.22 4.51 7.60
N ASN A 115 -4.31 5.21 6.91
CA ASN A 115 -2.95 4.74 6.66
C ASN A 115 -2.09 4.92 7.90
N THR A 116 -1.90 3.84 8.65
CA THR A 116 -1.02 3.81 9.83
C THR A 116 0.44 3.55 9.45
N GLY A 117 0.77 3.39 8.17
CA GLY A 117 2.15 3.32 7.69
C GLY A 117 2.84 4.68 7.61
N SER A 118 4.17 4.67 7.44
CA SER A 118 4.97 5.89 7.26
C SER A 118 4.98 6.44 5.82
N LEU A 119 4.32 5.76 4.89
CA LEU A 119 4.32 6.13 3.48
C LEU A 119 3.26 7.21 3.22
N ASP A 120 3.64 8.34 2.64
CA ASP A 120 2.68 9.34 2.16
C ASP A 120 2.03 8.87 0.85
N LEU A 121 0.78 8.41 0.94
CA LEU A 121 0.01 7.91 -0.20
C LEU A 121 -0.24 8.98 -1.26
N LYS A 122 -0.40 10.25 -0.86
CA LYS A 122 -0.63 11.38 -1.80
C LYS A 122 0.57 11.56 -2.73
N LYS A 123 1.79 11.33 -2.22
CA LYS A 123 3.05 11.44 -2.98
C LYS A 123 3.52 10.10 -3.57
N THR A 124 2.90 9.00 -3.19
CA THR A 124 3.30 7.67 -3.68
C THR A 124 2.80 7.46 -5.11
N THR A 125 3.74 7.26 -6.03
CA THR A 125 3.42 6.97 -7.44
C THR A 125 3.20 5.49 -7.71
N PHE A 126 3.79 4.60 -6.90
CA PHE A 126 3.61 3.16 -7.01
C PHE A 126 3.78 2.47 -5.66
N LEU A 127 2.77 1.70 -5.26
CA LEU A 127 2.80 0.81 -4.10
C LEU A 127 2.92 -0.64 -4.56
N ARG A 128 4.12 -1.19 -4.48
CA ARG A 128 4.41 -2.58 -4.84
C ARG A 128 3.67 -3.56 -3.94
N ARG A 129 3.43 -4.77 -4.44
CA ARG A 129 2.91 -5.92 -3.69
C ARG A 129 3.64 -6.12 -2.36
N ALA A 130 2.86 -6.33 -1.30
CA ALA A 130 3.38 -6.69 0.01
C ALA A 130 4.03 -8.09 -0.04
N TRP A 131 5.09 -8.30 0.73
CA TRP A 131 5.90 -9.53 0.62
C TRP A 131 5.25 -10.73 1.32
N ASP A 132 4.32 -10.45 2.22
CA ASP A 132 3.47 -11.36 2.97
C ASP A 132 2.08 -11.54 2.33
N ASP A 133 1.78 -10.83 1.25
CA ASP A 133 0.55 -11.01 0.47
C ASP A 133 0.52 -12.42 -0.13
N ASN A 134 -0.15 -13.35 0.54
CA ASN A 134 -0.32 -14.74 0.14
C ASN A 134 -1.70 -15.01 -0.49
N PHE A 135 -2.50 -13.96 -0.68
CA PHE A 135 -3.90 -14.06 -1.11
C PHE A 135 -4.09 -13.59 -2.56
N SER A 136 -3.43 -12.52 -2.97
CA SER A 136 -3.48 -12.00 -4.35
C SER A 136 -2.94 -13.00 -5.37
N SER A 137 -3.38 -12.84 -6.62
CA SER A 137 -2.80 -13.58 -7.75
C SER A 137 -1.29 -13.38 -7.78
N ARG A 138 -0.52 -14.42 -8.15
CA ARG A 138 0.93 -14.31 -8.35
C ARG A 138 1.32 -13.26 -9.41
N TYR A 139 0.40 -12.89 -10.30
CA TYR A 139 0.64 -11.83 -11.28
C TYR A 139 0.50 -10.43 -10.69
N PHE A 140 -0.15 -10.25 -9.54
CA PHE A 140 -0.32 -8.94 -8.92
C PHE A 140 1.04 -8.36 -8.53
N ALA A 141 1.33 -7.16 -9.04
CA ALA A 141 2.59 -6.46 -8.80
C ALA A 141 2.44 -5.26 -7.86
N GLY A 142 1.23 -4.72 -7.71
CA GLY A 142 0.95 -3.56 -6.86
C GLY A 142 -0.09 -2.62 -7.47
N ILE A 143 -0.12 -1.39 -6.95
CA ILE A 143 -1.04 -0.32 -7.36
C ILE A 143 -0.24 0.90 -7.80
N VAL A 144 -0.57 1.45 -8.96
CA VAL A 144 -0.11 2.76 -9.44
C VAL A 144 -0.97 3.84 -8.79
N SER A 145 -0.33 4.89 -8.26
CA SER A 145 -0.98 6.01 -7.58
C SER A 145 -2.03 5.54 -6.55
N PRO A 146 -1.63 4.85 -5.46
CA PRO A 146 -2.55 4.29 -4.47
C PRO A 146 -3.58 5.28 -3.93
N TYR A 147 -3.21 6.54 -3.72
CA TYR A 147 -4.16 7.59 -3.35
C TYR A 147 -5.28 7.74 -4.39
N ARG A 148 -4.93 7.93 -5.66
CA ARG A 148 -5.92 8.03 -6.76
C ARG A 148 -6.75 6.76 -6.91
N PHE A 149 -6.14 5.59 -6.70
CA PHE A 149 -6.85 4.31 -6.79
C PHE A 149 -7.97 4.21 -5.74
N LEU A 150 -7.64 4.52 -4.48
CA LEU A 150 -8.60 4.52 -3.38
C LEU A 150 -9.66 5.62 -3.56
N THR A 151 -9.25 6.86 -3.87
CA THR A 151 -10.20 7.97 -4.00
C THR A 151 -11.14 7.84 -5.21
N SER A 152 -10.69 7.22 -6.32
CA SER A 152 -11.59 6.90 -7.45
C SER A 152 -12.75 5.98 -7.02
N ALA A 153 -12.49 5.09 -6.05
CA ALA A 153 -13.51 4.22 -5.48
C ALA A 153 -14.36 4.88 -4.38
N GLY A 154 -14.17 6.18 -4.12
CA GLY A 154 -14.86 6.93 -3.08
C GLY A 154 -14.28 6.76 -1.67
N VAL A 155 -13.13 6.09 -1.52
CA VAL A 155 -12.48 5.93 -0.22
C VAL A 155 -11.86 7.26 0.20
N ARG A 156 -12.18 7.72 1.41
CA ARG A 156 -11.50 8.84 2.07
C ARG A 156 -10.26 8.32 2.81
N ILE A 157 -9.23 9.17 2.92
CA ILE A 157 -7.92 8.74 3.43
C ILE A 157 -7.48 9.67 4.55
N ILE A 158 -7.10 9.08 5.69
CA ILE A 158 -6.46 9.77 6.82
C ILE A 158 -5.06 9.17 6.98
N GLN A 159 -4.02 9.99 7.21
CA GLN A 159 -2.64 9.52 7.33
C GLN A 159 -1.98 10.05 8.61
N PRO A 160 -2.30 9.52 9.80
CA PRO A 160 -1.81 10.07 11.06
C PRO A 160 -0.27 10.17 11.15
N ASN A 161 0.47 9.20 10.59
CA ASN A 161 1.93 9.24 10.60
C ASN A 161 2.56 10.22 9.58
N VAL A 162 1.75 10.86 8.75
CA VAL A 162 2.17 11.85 7.74
C VAL A 162 1.66 13.23 8.12
N ASP A 163 0.35 13.34 8.37
CA ASP A 163 -0.34 14.61 8.60
C ASP A 163 -0.28 15.05 10.08
N CYS A 164 -0.03 14.13 11.02
CA CYS A 164 0.22 14.38 12.44
C CYS A 164 1.59 13.80 12.86
N ALA A 165 2.64 14.17 12.11
CA ALA A 165 3.99 13.69 12.36
C ALA A 165 4.52 14.22 13.71
N GLY A 166 5.21 13.36 14.47
CA GLY A 166 5.81 13.71 15.76
C GLY A 166 4.89 13.58 16.98
N GLY A 167 3.57 13.49 16.78
CA GLY A 167 2.62 13.22 17.87
C GLY A 167 2.78 11.84 18.49
N SER A 168 2.38 11.71 19.76
CA SER A 168 2.22 10.42 20.42
C SER A 168 1.20 9.56 19.68
N TRP A 169 1.15 8.27 20.00
CA TRP A 169 0.15 7.40 19.39
C TRP A 169 -1.29 7.80 19.80
N GLU A 170 -1.47 8.31 21.02
CA GLU A 170 -2.75 8.84 21.47
C GLU A 170 -3.14 10.11 20.69
N ASP A 171 -2.20 11.04 20.48
CA ASP A 171 -2.44 12.25 19.66
C ASP A 171 -2.89 11.89 18.25
N LYS A 172 -2.29 10.83 17.69
CA LYS A 172 -2.68 10.31 16.37
C LYS A 172 -4.07 9.71 16.36
N CYS A 173 -4.48 9.03 17.43
CA CYS A 173 -5.85 8.52 17.57
C CYS A 173 -6.86 9.68 17.65
N ARG A 174 -6.56 10.72 18.44
CA ARG A 174 -7.37 11.94 18.52
C ARG A 174 -7.47 12.64 17.17
N PHE A 175 -6.35 12.79 16.46
CA PHE A 175 -6.32 13.33 15.10
C PHE A 175 -7.20 12.52 14.14
N VAL A 176 -7.15 11.18 14.20
CA VAL A 176 -8.01 10.33 13.37
C VAL A 176 -9.50 10.57 13.68
N ALA A 177 -9.88 10.67 14.96
CA ALA A 177 -11.25 10.97 15.35
C ALA A 177 -11.73 12.32 14.79
N SER A 178 -10.94 13.39 14.97
CA SER A 178 -11.28 14.73 14.47
C SER A 178 -11.41 14.76 12.95
N GLU A 179 -10.54 14.05 12.21
CA GLU A 179 -10.63 13.97 10.76
C GLU A 179 -11.86 13.18 10.28
N ILE A 180 -12.29 12.13 11.01
CA ILE A 180 -13.53 11.41 10.71
C ILE A 180 -14.73 12.36 10.84
N LEU A 181 -14.82 13.09 11.96
CA LEU A 181 -15.89 14.07 12.20
C LEU A 181 -15.90 15.17 11.15
N ARG A 182 -14.72 15.72 10.83
CA ARG A 182 -14.57 16.73 9.78
C ARG A 182 -15.08 16.22 8.43
N MET A 183 -14.73 14.99 8.03
CA MET A 183 -15.19 14.41 6.77
C MET A 183 -16.71 14.16 6.73
N LEU A 184 -17.31 13.77 7.86
CA LEU A 184 -18.76 13.59 7.97
C LEU A 184 -19.51 14.92 7.83
N ASN A 185 -18.99 15.98 8.43
CA ASN A 185 -19.60 17.32 8.39
C ASN A 185 -19.39 18.03 7.06
N GLU A 186 -18.17 18.02 6.53
CA GLU A 186 -17.80 18.78 5.33
C GLU A 186 -18.04 18.04 4.03
N THR A 187 -18.22 16.71 4.08
CA THR A 187 -18.28 15.87 2.87
C THR A 187 -19.38 14.80 2.95
N PRO A 188 -20.65 15.16 3.24
CA PRO A 188 -21.74 14.21 3.46
C PRO A 188 -22.02 13.30 2.25
N GLU A 189 -21.65 13.70 1.03
CA GLU A 189 -21.74 12.86 -0.16
C GLU A 189 -20.84 11.61 -0.11
N MET A 190 -19.93 11.53 0.86
CA MET A 190 -19.21 10.30 1.17
C MET A 190 -20.12 9.16 1.67
N LEU A 191 -21.40 9.43 1.93
CA LEU A 191 -22.44 8.43 2.22
C LEU A 191 -23.29 8.09 0.97
N GLN A 192 -22.87 8.53 -0.22
CA GLN A 192 -23.57 8.28 -1.48
C GLN A 192 -22.66 7.64 -2.52
N ARG A 193 -23.13 6.59 -3.20
CA ARG A 193 -22.34 5.85 -4.21
C ARG A 193 -21.98 6.66 -5.48
N LYS A 194 -22.64 7.80 -5.71
CA LYS A 194 -22.53 8.57 -6.97
C LYS A 194 -21.08 8.89 -7.33
N GLY A 195 -20.70 8.63 -8.57
CA GLY A 195 -19.37 8.97 -9.13
C GLY A 195 -18.22 8.04 -8.70
N ARG A 196 -18.45 7.05 -7.84
CA ARG A 196 -17.42 6.08 -7.41
C ARG A 196 -17.24 4.97 -8.42
N PHE A 197 -16.00 4.56 -8.68
CA PHE A 197 -15.72 3.40 -9.51
C PHE A 197 -14.42 2.70 -9.14
N TYR A 198 -14.38 1.39 -9.32
CA TYR A 198 -13.19 0.58 -9.12
C TYR A 198 -12.22 0.73 -10.29
N ASN A 199 -11.17 1.54 -10.13
CA ASN A 199 -10.23 1.85 -11.21
C ASN A 199 -9.18 0.74 -11.41
N SER A 200 -9.58 -0.35 -12.05
CA SER A 200 -8.70 -1.50 -12.32
C SER A 200 -7.49 -1.17 -13.20
N LYS A 201 -7.51 -0.07 -13.95
CA LYS A 201 -6.38 0.40 -14.78
C LYS A 201 -5.17 0.83 -13.94
N LEU A 202 -5.37 1.15 -12.67
CA LEU A 202 -4.30 1.48 -11.72
C LEU A 202 -3.71 0.24 -11.05
N ILE A 203 -4.22 -0.97 -11.32
CA ILE A 203 -3.62 -2.20 -10.82
C ILE A 203 -2.50 -2.63 -11.78
N ALA A 204 -1.31 -2.85 -11.22
CA ALA A 204 -0.18 -3.34 -11.97
C ALA A 204 -0.06 -4.86 -11.87
N TYR A 205 0.18 -5.49 -13.02
CA TYR A 205 0.47 -6.91 -13.13
C TYR A 205 1.84 -7.15 -13.75
N HIS A 206 2.48 -8.26 -13.36
CA HIS A 206 3.67 -8.75 -14.04
C HIS A 206 3.31 -9.21 -15.46
N SER A 207 4.11 -8.81 -16.46
CA SER A 207 3.92 -9.29 -17.85
C SER A 207 4.39 -10.73 -18.06
N ILE A 208 5.15 -11.28 -17.10
CA ILE A 208 5.59 -12.66 -17.05
C ILE A 208 5.12 -13.26 -15.73
N ASP A 209 4.72 -14.53 -15.79
CA ASP A 209 4.49 -15.37 -14.62
C ASP A 209 5.74 -15.45 -13.71
N PRO A 210 5.69 -14.96 -12.45
CA PRO A 210 6.81 -15.06 -11.52
C PRO A 210 7.30 -16.48 -11.26
N ALA A 211 6.48 -17.52 -11.48
CA ALA A 211 6.97 -18.90 -11.38
C ALA A 211 8.01 -19.23 -12.46
N ARG A 212 7.89 -18.68 -13.68
CA ARG A 212 8.92 -18.85 -14.71
C ARG A 212 10.24 -18.20 -14.30
N MET A 213 10.18 -17.03 -13.67
CA MET A 213 11.36 -16.40 -13.06
C MET A 213 11.94 -17.27 -11.93
N ALA A 214 11.11 -17.88 -11.09
CA ALA A 214 11.55 -18.77 -10.02
C ALA A 214 12.24 -20.04 -10.54
N TYR A 215 11.72 -20.67 -11.60
CA TYR A 215 12.40 -21.81 -12.24
C TYR A 215 13.75 -21.43 -12.85
N THR A 216 13.83 -20.24 -13.46
CA THR A 216 15.08 -19.66 -13.97
C THR A 216 16.09 -19.46 -12.82
N ALA A 217 15.62 -18.90 -11.70
CA ALA A 217 16.41 -18.72 -10.48
C ALA A 217 16.93 -20.06 -9.95
N ASP A 218 16.09 -21.09 -9.83
CA ASP A 218 16.50 -22.39 -9.31
C ASP A 218 17.63 -23.03 -10.13
N GLY A 219 17.55 -22.96 -11.46
CA GLY A 219 18.60 -23.43 -12.36
C GLY A 219 19.93 -22.69 -12.17
N ILE A 220 19.89 -21.35 -12.14
CA ILE A 220 21.07 -20.51 -11.91
C ILE A 220 21.69 -20.81 -10.55
N TYR A 221 20.86 -20.89 -9.50
CA TYR A 221 21.32 -21.13 -8.13
C TYR A 221 22.02 -22.48 -8.01
N ARG A 222 21.45 -23.55 -8.59
CA ARG A 222 22.06 -24.89 -8.57
C ARG A 222 23.40 -24.94 -9.28
N ASP A 223 23.56 -24.24 -10.40
CA ASP A 223 24.83 -24.20 -11.12
C ASP A 223 25.90 -23.43 -10.35
N ILE A 224 25.53 -22.28 -9.76
CA ILE A 224 26.44 -21.52 -8.90
C ILE A 224 26.86 -22.35 -7.67
N LEU A 225 25.90 -23.01 -7.01
CA LEU A 225 26.15 -23.81 -5.81
C LEU A 225 27.11 -24.98 -6.08
N ARG A 226 27.02 -25.59 -7.27
CA ARG A 226 27.86 -26.72 -7.69
C ARG A 226 29.17 -26.31 -8.36
N GLY A 227 29.51 -25.02 -8.36
CA GLY A 227 30.72 -24.51 -9.03
C GLY A 227 30.69 -24.65 -10.56
N ARG A 228 29.51 -24.88 -11.16
CA ARG A 228 29.38 -25.09 -12.61
C ARG A 228 29.41 -23.77 -13.38
N LYS A 229 29.86 -23.86 -14.63
CA LYS A 229 29.71 -22.76 -15.60
C LYS A 229 28.23 -22.48 -15.82
N LEU A 230 27.86 -21.20 -15.85
CA LEU A 230 26.48 -20.81 -16.13
C LEU A 230 26.12 -21.14 -17.57
N LYS A 231 24.94 -21.69 -17.79
CA LYS A 231 24.37 -21.94 -19.10
C LYS A 231 24.02 -20.62 -19.79
N GLY A 232 23.96 -20.64 -21.12
CA GLY A 232 23.50 -19.50 -21.90
C GLY A 232 22.04 -19.12 -21.62
N SER A 233 21.21 -20.10 -21.23
CA SER A 233 19.79 -19.91 -20.94
C SER A 233 19.30 -20.90 -19.88
N TYR A 234 18.32 -20.46 -19.08
CA TYR A 234 17.56 -21.23 -18.10
C TYR A 234 16.08 -20.94 -18.32
N SER A 235 15.28 -21.97 -18.62
CA SER A 235 13.83 -21.84 -18.88
C SER A 235 13.48 -20.74 -19.89
N GLY A 236 14.31 -20.56 -20.93
CA GLY A 236 14.12 -19.55 -21.98
C GLY A 236 14.70 -18.17 -21.68
N TYR A 237 15.37 -17.97 -20.54
CA TYR A 237 15.96 -16.69 -20.14
C TYR A 237 17.47 -16.77 -19.92
N THR A 238 18.20 -15.80 -20.47
CA THR A 238 19.63 -15.64 -20.16
C THR A 238 19.81 -15.19 -18.70
N PRO A 239 20.96 -15.44 -18.06
CA PRO A 239 21.24 -14.92 -16.72
C PRO A 239 21.11 -13.40 -16.60
N ALA A 240 21.44 -12.64 -17.65
CA ALA A 240 21.23 -11.19 -17.68
C ALA A 240 19.74 -10.83 -17.70
N ARG A 241 18.94 -11.54 -18.51
CA ARG A 241 17.50 -11.31 -18.54
C ARG A 241 16.83 -11.70 -17.21
N PHE A 242 17.30 -12.77 -16.57
CA PHE A 242 16.89 -13.11 -15.19
C PHE A 242 17.17 -11.97 -14.22
N LEU A 243 18.39 -11.41 -14.22
CA LEU A 243 18.76 -10.33 -13.31
C LEU A 243 17.88 -9.09 -13.51
N LEU A 244 17.52 -8.76 -14.76
CA LEU A 244 16.55 -7.68 -15.01
C LEU A 244 15.16 -8.03 -14.45
N MET A 245 14.64 -9.23 -14.73
CA MET A 245 13.30 -9.65 -14.26
C MET A 245 13.19 -9.61 -12.74
N VAL A 246 14.19 -10.13 -12.02
CA VAL A 246 14.15 -10.17 -10.56
C VAL A 246 14.31 -8.77 -9.96
N THR A 247 15.06 -7.88 -10.60
CA THR A 247 15.18 -6.50 -10.12
C THR A 247 13.91 -5.68 -10.35
N ASP A 248 13.18 -5.93 -11.44
CA ASP A 248 11.82 -5.43 -11.62
C ASP A 248 10.90 -5.99 -10.53
N TYR A 249 10.86 -7.31 -10.37
CA TYR A 249 10.00 -8.01 -9.41
C TYR A 249 10.15 -7.48 -7.97
N MET A 250 11.35 -7.09 -7.55
CA MET A 250 11.60 -6.54 -6.22
C MET A 250 10.96 -5.17 -5.98
N ASN A 251 10.68 -4.41 -7.05
CA ASN A 251 10.28 -3.01 -7.00
C ASN A 251 9.00 -2.70 -7.80
N GLY A 252 8.43 -3.65 -8.53
CA GLY A 252 7.18 -3.51 -9.26
C GLY A 252 6.92 -4.58 -10.33
N PRO A 253 6.16 -4.24 -11.39
CA PRO A 253 5.80 -5.20 -12.42
C PRO A 253 7.03 -5.63 -13.23
N ILE A 254 7.10 -6.93 -13.53
CA ILE A 254 8.15 -7.45 -14.41
C ILE A 254 7.84 -6.93 -15.82
N ARG A 255 8.76 -6.13 -16.38
CA ARG A 255 8.67 -5.53 -17.71
C ARG A 255 9.97 -5.84 -18.45
N PRO A 256 10.10 -7.08 -18.93
CA PRO A 256 11.34 -7.60 -19.48
C PRO A 256 11.64 -6.88 -20.79
N ILE A 257 12.86 -6.36 -20.90
CA ILE A 257 13.41 -5.90 -22.18
C ILE A 257 14.62 -6.78 -22.52
N LYS A 258 15.06 -6.72 -23.78
CA LYS A 258 16.29 -7.39 -24.19
C LYS A 258 17.48 -6.67 -23.55
N VAL A 259 18.34 -7.41 -22.87
CA VAL A 259 19.57 -6.91 -22.24
C VAL A 259 20.72 -7.85 -22.54
N ARG A 260 21.91 -7.28 -22.74
CA ARG A 260 23.15 -8.04 -22.92
C ARG A 260 23.75 -8.47 -21.58
N GLY A 261 24.65 -9.45 -21.62
CA GLY A 261 25.49 -9.82 -20.48
C GLY A 261 26.46 -8.70 -20.08
N PRO A 262 27.14 -8.83 -18.94
CA PRO A 262 28.20 -7.91 -18.56
C PRO A 262 29.38 -8.01 -19.52
N SER A 263 30.19 -6.95 -19.62
CA SER A 263 31.41 -6.97 -20.41
C SER A 263 32.49 -7.85 -19.76
N ASN A 264 32.47 -7.96 -18.43
CA ASN A 264 33.29 -8.90 -17.66
C ASN A 264 32.46 -9.52 -16.53
N ALA A 265 32.12 -10.81 -16.67
CA ALA A 265 31.38 -11.56 -15.66
C ALA A 265 32.25 -12.09 -14.50
N GLY A 266 33.58 -11.97 -14.59
CA GLY A 266 34.56 -12.51 -13.66
C GLY A 266 34.98 -11.56 -12.54
N VAL A 267 34.42 -10.35 -12.48
CA VAL A 267 34.72 -9.40 -11.39
C VAL A 267 34.30 -10.01 -10.05
N LYS A 268 35.26 -10.19 -9.14
CA LYS A 268 35.03 -10.74 -7.79
C LYS A 268 34.44 -9.69 -6.86
N SER A 269 33.48 -10.08 -6.03
CA SER A 269 32.97 -9.21 -4.97
C SER A 269 34.04 -8.97 -3.90
N THR A 270 34.02 -7.77 -3.33
CA THR A 270 34.80 -7.45 -2.12
C THR A 270 33.91 -7.35 -0.89
N PHE A 271 32.59 -7.26 -1.08
CA PHE A 271 31.62 -7.36 0.00
C PHE A 271 31.35 -8.82 0.37
N HIS A 272 31.51 -9.13 1.66
CA HIS A 272 31.12 -10.39 2.27
C HIS A 272 30.33 -10.07 3.55
N GLY A 273 29.20 -10.74 3.74
CA GLY A 273 28.33 -10.49 4.88
C GLY A 273 26.86 -10.66 4.54
N TYR A 274 26.00 -10.12 5.39
CA TYR A 274 24.56 -10.15 5.21
C TYR A 274 24.06 -8.82 4.63
N ILE A 275 23.10 -8.93 3.72
CA ILE A 275 22.34 -7.81 3.18
C ILE A 275 20.90 -7.98 3.67
N SER A 276 20.34 -6.96 4.32
CA SER A 276 18.96 -6.98 4.81
C SER A 276 17.95 -6.88 3.66
N ARG A 277 16.68 -7.20 3.93
CA ARG A 277 15.56 -7.04 2.99
C ARG A 277 15.44 -5.65 2.41
N LYS A 278 15.61 -4.62 3.23
CA LYS A 278 15.59 -3.23 2.77
C LYS A 278 16.72 -2.98 1.77
N GLU A 279 17.90 -3.51 2.05
CA GLU A 279 19.10 -3.26 1.27
C GLU A 279 19.16 -4.02 -0.05
N TYR A 280 18.82 -5.32 -0.09
CA TYR A 280 18.84 -6.03 -1.38
C TYR A 280 17.76 -5.53 -2.33
N ARG A 281 16.70 -4.87 -1.82
CA ARG A 281 15.71 -4.17 -2.63
C ARG A 281 16.23 -2.85 -3.18
N ALA A 282 16.94 -2.06 -2.36
CA ALA A 282 17.63 -0.86 -2.83
C ALA A 282 18.68 -1.21 -3.88
N LEU A 283 19.50 -2.24 -3.61
CA LEU A 283 20.45 -2.82 -4.55
C LEU A 283 19.77 -3.25 -5.86
N ALA A 284 18.57 -3.85 -5.77
CA ALA A 284 17.82 -4.24 -6.95
C ALA A 284 17.40 -3.02 -7.78
N ALA A 285 17.00 -1.92 -7.13
CA ALA A 285 16.66 -0.68 -7.83
C ALA A 285 17.87 -0.08 -8.56
N ASP A 286 19.06 -0.11 -7.95
CA ASP A 286 20.29 0.39 -8.56
C ASP A 286 20.74 -0.46 -9.74
N VAL A 287 20.70 -1.79 -9.60
CA VAL A 287 20.98 -2.73 -10.70
C VAL A 287 19.96 -2.53 -11.82
N ASN A 288 18.67 -2.39 -11.51
CA ASN A 288 17.62 -2.15 -12.51
C ASN A 288 17.88 -0.87 -13.31
N ARG A 289 18.19 0.23 -12.60
CA ARG A 289 18.51 1.54 -13.21
C ARG A 289 19.70 1.43 -14.15
N TYR A 290 20.77 0.75 -13.72
CA TYR A 290 21.94 0.49 -14.57
C TYR A 290 21.54 -0.29 -15.82
N MET A 291 20.84 -1.42 -15.65
CA MET A 291 20.50 -2.32 -16.75
C MET A 291 19.55 -1.68 -17.76
N ARG A 292 18.61 -0.85 -17.29
CA ARG A 292 17.72 -0.08 -18.17
C ARG A 292 18.44 1.04 -18.90
N LYS A 293 19.39 1.73 -18.25
CA LYS A 293 20.19 2.80 -18.87
C LYS A 293 21.14 2.27 -19.95
N TYR A 294 21.84 1.18 -19.68
CA TYR A 294 22.91 0.68 -20.56
C TYR A 294 22.54 -0.54 -21.40
N LEU A 295 21.32 -1.06 -21.23
CA LEU A 295 20.82 -2.28 -21.89
C LEU A 295 21.76 -3.49 -21.74
N LYS A 296 22.49 -3.54 -20.62
CA LYS A 296 23.46 -4.60 -20.28
C LYS A 296 23.52 -4.82 -18.77
N ALA A 297 23.80 -6.05 -18.36
CA ALA A 297 24.10 -6.35 -16.96
C ALA A 297 25.40 -5.66 -16.50
N PRO A 298 25.48 -5.19 -15.25
CA PRO A 298 26.72 -4.63 -14.72
C PRO A 298 27.76 -5.73 -14.49
N ASN A 299 29.04 -5.39 -14.65
CA ASN A 299 30.14 -6.26 -14.21
C ASN A 299 30.09 -6.42 -12.67
N TYR A 300 29.79 -5.32 -11.98
CA TYR A 300 29.60 -5.21 -10.54
C TYR A 300 28.76 -3.96 -10.21
N ILE A 301 28.26 -3.88 -8.98
CA ILE A 301 27.63 -2.68 -8.42
C ILE A 301 28.33 -2.31 -7.11
N ARG A 302 28.41 -1.01 -6.79
CA ARG A 302 28.96 -0.54 -5.50
C ARG A 302 27.91 -0.74 -4.40
N PHE A 303 28.35 -1.22 -3.24
CA PHE A 303 27.51 -1.42 -2.06
C PHE A 303 28.35 -1.23 -0.79
N ARG A 304 27.97 -0.28 0.08
CA ARG A 304 28.67 0.04 1.34
C ARG A 304 30.20 0.20 1.17
N GLY A 305 30.63 1.02 0.20
CA GLY A 305 32.06 1.25 -0.10
C GLY A 305 32.80 0.06 -0.75
N LYS A 306 32.12 -1.07 -0.95
CA LYS A 306 32.65 -2.30 -1.56
C LYS A 306 31.94 -2.59 -2.89
N ILE A 307 32.27 -3.69 -3.54
CA ILE A 307 31.60 -4.13 -4.77
C ILE A 307 30.96 -5.51 -4.62
N ILE A 308 29.82 -5.68 -5.28
CA ILE A 308 29.15 -6.96 -5.49
C ILE A 308 29.21 -7.27 -6.99
N GLY A 309 29.96 -8.30 -7.37
CA GLY A 309 30.14 -8.75 -8.73
C GLY A 309 28.88 -9.39 -9.32
N TYR A 310 28.83 -9.48 -10.66
CA TYR A 310 27.69 -10.02 -11.40
C TYR A 310 27.27 -11.43 -10.94
N ARG A 311 28.22 -12.33 -10.71
CA ARG A 311 27.91 -13.70 -10.25
C ARG A 311 27.26 -13.72 -8.87
N ASP A 312 27.67 -12.84 -7.96
CA ASP A 312 27.07 -12.76 -6.63
C ASP A 312 25.71 -12.07 -6.67
N LEU A 313 25.49 -11.08 -7.55
CA LEU A 313 24.14 -10.58 -7.83
C LEU A 313 23.21 -11.71 -8.29
N LEU A 314 23.65 -12.54 -9.24
CA LEU A 314 22.88 -13.72 -9.67
C LEU A 314 22.62 -14.68 -8.51
N ARG A 315 23.63 -14.98 -7.68
CA ARG A 315 23.52 -15.87 -6.53
C ARG A 315 22.50 -15.34 -5.51
N ILE A 316 22.62 -14.08 -5.12
CA ILE A 316 21.71 -13.41 -4.18
C ILE A 316 20.27 -13.53 -4.68
N TYR A 317 20.00 -13.03 -5.89
CA TYR A 317 18.64 -12.94 -6.39
C TYR A 317 18.05 -14.29 -6.75
N SER A 318 18.84 -15.24 -7.23
CA SER A 318 18.37 -16.61 -7.47
C SER A 318 18.05 -17.33 -6.16
N LYS A 319 18.90 -17.20 -5.13
CA LYS A 319 18.67 -17.81 -3.81
C LYS A 319 17.35 -17.35 -3.20
N ILE A 320 17.05 -16.05 -3.25
CA ILE A 320 15.87 -15.48 -2.58
C ILE A 320 14.57 -15.62 -3.38
N THR A 321 14.62 -16.01 -4.67
CA THR A 321 13.42 -16.11 -5.52
C THR A 321 13.14 -17.49 -6.12
N ARG A 322 14.07 -18.46 -6.00
CA ARG A 322 13.90 -19.82 -6.58
C ARG A 322 12.64 -20.57 -6.14
N THR A 323 12.07 -20.23 -4.99
CA THR A 323 10.88 -20.90 -4.44
C THR A 323 9.56 -20.20 -4.80
N HIS A 324 9.61 -19.01 -5.43
CA HIS A 324 8.46 -18.11 -5.70
C HIS A 324 7.55 -18.62 -6.83
N THR A 325 7.11 -19.87 -6.72
CA THR A 325 6.35 -20.62 -7.74
C THR A 325 4.84 -20.49 -7.60
N SER A 326 4.36 -19.99 -6.45
CA SER A 326 2.93 -19.78 -6.17
C SER A 326 2.75 -18.64 -5.18
N LYS A 327 1.54 -18.07 -5.09
CA LYS A 327 1.25 -16.93 -4.19
C LYS A 327 1.66 -17.17 -2.73
N LYS A 328 1.48 -18.40 -2.22
CA LYS A 328 1.86 -18.81 -0.85
C LYS A 328 3.38 -18.87 -0.62
N LYS A 329 4.18 -18.99 -1.69
CA LYS A 329 5.64 -19.15 -1.62
C LYS A 329 6.42 -17.88 -2.00
N MET A 330 5.74 -16.76 -2.24
CA MET A 330 6.35 -15.49 -2.69
C MET A 330 6.84 -14.62 -1.54
N GLN A 331 7.37 -15.25 -0.48
CA GLN A 331 7.90 -14.56 0.69
C GLN A 331 9.38 -14.23 0.51
N LEU A 332 9.76 -13.04 0.95
CA LEU A 332 11.13 -12.56 0.90
C LEU A 332 11.83 -12.79 2.25
N PRO A 333 13.07 -13.33 2.28
CA PRO A 333 13.80 -13.51 3.53
C PRO A 333 14.15 -12.16 4.17
N SER A 334 14.34 -12.13 5.49
CA SER A 334 14.74 -10.92 6.22
C SER A 334 16.15 -10.46 5.85
N SER A 335 17.04 -11.39 5.49
CA SER A 335 18.39 -11.12 5.02
C SER A 335 18.90 -12.22 4.09
N VAL A 336 20.03 -11.94 3.42
CA VAL A 336 20.73 -12.90 2.57
C VAL A 336 22.24 -12.73 2.72
N LYS A 337 22.96 -13.85 2.84
CA LYS A 337 24.43 -13.86 2.83
C LYS A 337 24.95 -13.78 1.39
N VAL A 338 25.92 -12.91 1.17
CA VAL A 338 26.69 -12.78 -0.08
C VAL A 338 27.82 -13.78 -0.12
#